data_AF-A0A935NI81-F1
#
_entry.id   AF-A0A935NI81-F1
#
_cell.length_a   1.000
_cell.length_b   1.000
_cell.length_c   1.000
_cell.angle_alpha   90.00
_cell.angle_beta   90.00
_cell.angle_gamma   90.00
#
_symmetry.space_group_name_H-M   'P 1'
#
loop_
_entity.id
_entity.type
_entity.pdbx_description
1 polymer ?
#
loop_
_entity_poly.entity_id
_entity_poly.type
_entity_poly.pdbx_seq_one_letter_code
_entity_poly.pdbx_strand_id
1 'polypeptide(L)' 'MEKKKTFALRVDAQLLNAVERWAADEFRSANGQLEWIIREMLKQKGRLPANINSQQQQEVQKPEPPFDNMPEKE' A
#
# COMPACT_ATOMS: atom_id res chain seq x y z
N MET A 1 3.18 9.81 -8.68
CA MET A 1 2.25 9.86 -7.53
C MET A 1 0.83 9.63 -8.03
N GLU A 2 0.45 8.37 -8.25
CA GLU A 2 -0.98 8.07 -8.28
C GLU A 2 -1.52 8.33 -6.87
N LYS A 3 -2.42 9.31 -6.75
CA LYS A 3 -3.03 9.65 -5.47
C LYS A 3 -3.85 8.45 -5.01
N LYS A 4 -3.36 7.73 -3.99
CA LYS A 4 -4.19 6.76 -3.25
C LYS A 4 -5.45 7.48 -2.81
N LYS A 5 -6.58 7.10 -3.38
CA LYS A 5 -7.86 7.75 -3.08
C LYS A 5 -8.43 7.10 -1.82
N THR A 6 -8.46 7.87 -0.73
CA THR A 6 -9.18 7.45 0.47
C THR A 6 -10.67 7.32 0.14
N PHE A 7 -11.25 6.18 0.47
CA PHE A 7 -12.67 5.94 0.33
C PHE A 7 -13.20 5.36 1.64
N ALA A 8 -14.40 5.79 2.05
CA ALA A 8 -15.07 5.19 3.19
C ALA A 8 -15.74 3.89 2.73
N LEU A 9 -15.24 2.75 3.22
CA LEU A 9 -15.83 1.44 2.96
C LEU A 9 -16.88 1.13 4.03
N ARG A 10 -18.10 0.81 3.62
CA ARG A 10 -19.10 0.18 4.51
C ARG A 10 -18.97 -1.33 4.37
N VAL A 11 -18.65 -1.99 5.47
CA VAL A 11 -18.35 -3.42 5.54
C VAL A 11 -18.86 -3.95 6.88
N ASP A 12 -19.30 -5.20 6.90
CA ASP A 12 -19.68 -5.88 8.13
C ASP A 12 -18.49 -6.02 9.09
N ALA A 13 -18.72 -5.79 10.38
CA ALA A 13 -17.65 -5.80 11.38
C ALA A 13 -16.99 -7.17 11.55
N GLN A 14 -17.75 -8.28 11.40
CA GLN A 14 -17.18 -9.63 11.48
C GLN A 14 -16.30 -9.91 10.26
N LEU A 15 -16.69 -9.42 9.10
CA LEU A 15 -15.86 -9.54 7.89
C LEU A 15 -14.54 -8.78 8.04
N LEU A 16 -14.58 -7.55 8.58
CA LEU A 16 -13.35 -6.78 8.81
C LEU A 16 -12.42 -7.50 9.80
N ASN A 17 -12.96 -8.00 10.92
CA ASN A 17 -12.18 -8.76 11.90
C ASN A 17 -11.52 -10.00 11.30
N ALA A 18 -12.20 -10.71 10.40
CA ALA A 18 -11.63 -11.86 9.71
C ALA A 18 -10.46 -11.46 8.80
N VAL A 19 -10.57 -10.33 8.10
CA VAL A 19 -9.49 -9.79 7.27
C VAL A 19 -8.31 -9.33 8.12
N GLU A 20 -8.55 -8.68 9.27
CA GLU A 20 -7.50 -8.24 10.19
C GLU A 20 -6.72 -9.41 10.76
N ARG A 21 -7.40 -10.50 11.14
CA ARG A 21 -6.75 -11.74 11.60
C ARG A 21 -5.88 -12.35 10.53
N TRP A 22 -6.40 -12.48 9.31
CA TRP A 22 -5.61 -12.99 8.18
C TRP A 22 -4.41 -12.10 7.86
N ALA A 23 -4.58 -10.77 7.91
CA ALA A 23 -3.49 -9.83 7.74
C ALA A 23 -2.40 -10.03 8.82
N ALA A 24 -2.79 -10.23 10.08
CA ALA A 24 -1.87 -10.49 11.18
C ALA A 24 -1.11 -11.81 10.99
N ASP A 25 -1.78 -12.86 10.52
CA ASP A 25 -1.16 -14.16 10.22
C ASP A 25 -0.09 -14.07 9.12
N GLU A 26 -0.28 -13.16 8.15
CA GLU A 26 0.67 -12.89 7.05
C GLU A 26 1.65 -11.73 7.33
N PHE A 27 1.70 -11.20 8.55
CA PHE A 27 2.51 -10.02 8.92
C PHE A 27 2.27 -8.80 8.00
N ARG A 28 1.03 -8.60 7.57
CA ARG A 28 0.57 -7.50 6.71
C ARG A 28 -0.34 -6.54 7.46
N SER A 29 -0.45 -5.30 7.00
CA SER A 29 -1.50 -4.40 7.47
C SER A 29 -2.87 -4.80 6.90
N ALA A 30 -3.95 -4.53 7.63
CA ALA A 30 -5.32 -4.80 7.16
C ALA A 30 -5.63 -4.11 5.81
N ASN A 31 -5.17 -2.87 5.62
CA ASN A 31 -5.31 -2.15 4.35
C ASN A 31 -4.52 -2.83 3.23
N GLY A 32 -3.30 -3.31 3.50
CA GLY A 32 -2.51 -4.06 2.52
C GLY A 32 -3.17 -5.39 2.17
N GLN A 33 -3.78 -6.07 3.14
CA GLN A 33 -4.54 -7.30 2.92
C GLN A 33 -5.76 -7.04 2.03
N LEU A 34 -6.53 -5.99 2.31
CA LEU A 34 -7.67 -5.58 1.49
C LEU A 34 -7.25 -5.27 0.05
N GLU A 35 -6.16 -4.52 -0.15
CA GLU A 35 -5.64 -4.21 -1.49
C GLU A 35 -5.26 -5.50 -2.24
N TRP A 36 -4.56 -6.42 -1.56
CA TRP A 36 -4.17 -7.70 -2.15
C TRP A 36 -5.37 -8.55 -2.55
N ILE A 37 -6.37 -8.69 -1.67
CA ILE A 37 -7.61 -9.44 -1.95
C ILE A 37 -8.31 -8.84 -3.18
N ILE A 38 -8.48 -7.52 -3.22
CA ILE A 38 -9.14 -6.84 -4.35
C ILE A 38 -8.37 -7.09 -5.65
N ARG A 39 -7.03 -6.94 -5.62
CA ARG A 39 -6.17 -7.17 -6.79
C ARG A 39 -6.27 -8.60 -7.30
N GLU A 40 -6.15 -9.58 -6.41
CA GLU A 40 -6.22 -11.00 -6.78
C GLU A 40 -7.60 -11.36 -7.32
N MET A 41 -8.68 -10.89 -6.70
CA MET A 41 -10.03 -11.12 -7.21
C MET A 41 -10.26 -10.48 -8.58
N LEU A 42 -9.76 -9.26 -8.81
CA LEU A 42 -9.84 -8.62 -10.13
C LEU A 42 -9.03 -9.39 -11.18
N LYS A 43 -7.84 -9.88 -10.82
CA LYS A 43 -6.99 -10.69 -11.70
C LYS A 43 -7.67 -12.01 -12.07
N GLN A 44 -8.20 -12.74 -11.08
CA GLN A 44 -8.92 -14.00 -11.29
C GLN A 44 -10.17 -13.81 -12.16
N LYS A 45 -10.83 -12.65 -12.08
CA LYS A 45 -11.99 -12.32 -12.92
C LYS A 45 -11.60 -11.69 -14.28
N GLY A 46 -10.32 -11.55 -14.59
CA GLY A 46 -9.85 -10.91 -15.84
C GLY A 46 -10.21 -9.42 -15.93
N ARG A 47 -10.43 -8.76 -14.79
CA ARG A 47 -10.84 -7.34 -14.68
C ARG A 47 -9.73 -6.43 -14.19
N LEU A 48 -8.54 -6.96 -13.94
CA LEU A 48 -7.40 -6.14 -13.53
C LEU A 48 -6.95 -5.26 -14.72
N PRO A 49 -6.92 -3.92 -14.57
CA PRO A 49 -6.49 -3.04 -15.64
C PRO A 49 -5.00 -3.25 -15.96
N ALA A 50 -4.64 -3.27 -17.25
CA ALA A 50 -3.26 -3.49 -17.70
C ALA A 50 -2.26 -2.44 -17.20
N ASN A 51 -2.72 -1.23 -16.87
CA ASN A 51 -1.86 -0.11 -16.47
C ASN A 51 -1.41 -0.13 -15.00
N ILE A 52 -2.02 -0.97 -14.15
CA ILE A 52 -1.76 -0.96 -12.69
C ILE A 52 -0.34 -1.45 -12.31
N ASN A 53 0.34 -2.19 -13.19
CA ASN A 53 1.68 -2.70 -12.93
C ASN A 53 2.79 -1.65 -13.13
N SER A 54 2.52 -0.56 -13.84
CA SER A 54 3.56 0.38 -14.28
C SER A 54 3.98 1.39 -13.20
N GLN A 55 3.24 1.49 -12.09
CA GLN A 55 3.39 2.62 -11.15
C GLN A 55 4.09 2.29 -9.83
N GLN A 56 4.28 1.00 -9.50
CA GLN A 56 4.88 0.57 -8.23
C GLN A 56 6.42 0.59 -8.22
N GLN A 57 7.09 0.79 -9.36
CA GLN A 57 8.55 0.69 -9.47
C GLN A 57 9.33 2.01 -9.27
N GLN A 58 8.69 3.15 -9.00
CA GLN A 58 9.38 4.46 -8.96
C GLN A 58 9.71 5.02 -7.56
N GLU A 59 9.42 4.32 -6.46
CA GLU A 59 9.57 4.90 -5.10
C GLU A 59 10.89 4.55 -4.36
N VAL A 60 11.83 3.83 -4.99
CA VAL A 60 13.11 3.42 -4.36
C VAL A 60 14.27 4.34 -4.75
N GLN A 61 14.10 5.66 -4.78
CA GLN A 61 15.24 6.60 -4.82
C GLN A 61 14.85 7.93 -4.17
N LYS A 62 14.90 7.99 -2.84
CA LYS A 62 15.08 9.28 -2.16
C LYS A 62 16.58 9.37 -1.83
N PRO A 63 17.40 10.15 -2.56
CA PRO A 63 18.75 10.42 -2.09
C PRO A 63 18.62 11.15 -0.75
N GLU A 64 19.34 10.63 0.26
CA GLU A 64 19.49 11.32 1.54
C GLU A 64 20.04 12.73 1.27
N PRO A 65 19.53 13.78 1.95
CA PRO A 65 20.09 15.11 1.78
C PRO A 65 21.57 15.05 2.18
N PRO A 66 22.47 15.70 1.42
CA PRO A 66 23.86 15.80 1.84
C PRO A 66 23.89 16.44 3.22
N PHE A 67 24.66 15.87 4.14
CA PHE A 67 24.92 16.46 5.45
C PHE A 67 25.41 17.90 5.22
N ASP A 68 24.52 18.86 5.45
CA ASP A 68 24.84 20.27 5.36
C ASP A 68 25.91 20.55 6.42
N ASN A 69 27.04 21.08 5.97
CA ASN A 69 28.23 21.31 6.78
C ASN A 69 27.87 22.03 8.08
N MET A 70 28.14 21.40 9.23
CA MET A 70 28.06 22.06 10.53
C MET A 70 29.16 23.13 10.58
N PRO A 71 28.86 24.44 10.66
CA PRO A 71 29.88 25.38 11.09
C PRO A 71 30.08 25.15 12.58
N GLU A 72 31.22 24.55 12.95
CA GLU A 72 31.70 24.62 14.33
C GLU A 72 31.77 26.11 14.70
N LYS A 73 30.90 26.49 15.64
CA LYS A 73 30.87 27.81 16.24
C LYS A 73 31.98 27.89 17.29
N GLU A 74 32.65 29.04 17.29
CA GLU A 74 33.58 29.64 18.26
C GLU A 74 33.95 28.86 19.53
#